data_AF-A0A2G5TF40-F1
#
_entry.id   AF-A0A2G5TF40-F1
#
_cell.length_a   1.000
_cell.length_b   1.000
_cell.length_c   1.000
_cell.angle_alpha   90.00
_cell.angle_beta   90.00
_cell.angle_gamma   90.00
#
_symmetry.space_group_name_H-M   'P 1'
#
loop_
_entity.id
_entity.type
_entity.pdbx_description
1 polymer ?
#
loop_
_entity_poly.entity_id
_entity_poly.type
_entity_poly.pdbx_seq_one_letter_code
_entity_poly.pdbx_strand_id
1 'polypeptide(L)'
;MSALPVSSFDDDIASELLGPFRFLIKFTLLDCSAKSKCLKVFTILLSMVIIVLLFARVGQLMETKGNSLSFAWAESNFFGFPAIFACVSALCVFGWTKNGFIPKFIQKLARVRMLRLESNSKLDSYRLMQVLALIFSIPWLLAMMSWIVYNFTHNKIYYGGEDTNIFFRVILVVSNFYIWYISTICLAIYVLVILAVTREVDYFNQELKRAKEDRLLKNIGALEKFDFRQNQILEMILLANGSLSSFSTFAPLFLFYALANGVYLTS
;
A
#
# COMPACT_ATOMS: atom_id res chain seq x y z
N MET A 1 7.08 30.60 -26.16
CA MET A 1 7.10 29.36 -25.37
C MET A 1 6.08 29.50 -24.25
N SER A 2 4.86 29.01 -24.46
CA SER A 2 3.83 28.99 -23.41
C SER A 2 4.17 27.89 -22.41
N ALA A 3 4.43 28.27 -21.16
CA ALA A 3 4.46 27.33 -20.05
C ALA A 3 3.04 26.76 -19.86
N LEU A 4 2.76 25.63 -20.52
CA LEU A 4 1.63 24.78 -20.12
C LEU A 4 1.85 24.40 -18.64
N PRO A 5 0.79 24.41 -17.81
CA PRO A 5 0.94 24.17 -16.38
C PRO A 5 1.27 22.69 -16.18
N VAL A 6 2.55 22.39 -15.97
CA VAL A 6 3.04 21.04 -15.60
C VAL A 6 2.27 20.47 -14.40
N SER A 7 1.72 21.34 -13.54
CA SER A 7 0.91 20.93 -12.39
C SER A 7 -0.45 20.31 -12.73
N SER A 8 -1.10 20.67 -13.86
CA SER A 8 -2.42 20.09 -14.19
C SER A 8 -2.27 18.65 -14.71
N PHE A 9 -1.25 18.41 -15.54
CA PHE A 9 -0.95 17.09 -16.10
C PHE A 9 -0.56 16.07 -15.03
N ASP A 10 0.28 16.47 -14.06
CA ASP A 10 0.66 15.58 -12.96
C ASP A 10 -0.53 15.24 -12.04
N ASP A 11 -1.45 16.20 -11.84
CA ASP A 11 -2.64 16.00 -11.01
C ASP A 11 -3.69 15.10 -11.68
N ASP A 12 -3.81 15.15 -13.02
CA ASP A 12 -4.71 14.28 -13.78
C ASP A 12 -4.24 12.83 -13.76
N ILE A 13 -2.94 12.58 -13.97
CA ILE A 13 -2.36 11.23 -13.92
C ILE A 13 -2.40 10.69 -12.48
N ALA A 14 -2.17 11.54 -11.48
CA ALA A 14 -2.33 11.17 -10.07
C ALA A 14 -3.76 10.71 -9.76
N SER A 15 -4.76 11.44 -10.29
CA SER A 15 -6.17 11.12 -10.14
C SER A 15 -6.53 9.82 -10.87
N GLU A 16 -6.01 9.63 -12.07
CA GLU A 16 -6.25 8.43 -12.87
C GLU A 16 -5.67 7.17 -12.21
N LEU A 17 -4.44 7.25 -11.68
CA LEU A 17 -3.76 6.13 -11.03
C LEU A 17 -4.35 5.80 -9.66
N LEU A 18 -4.44 6.77 -8.76
CA LEU A 18 -4.80 6.54 -7.35
C LEU A 18 -6.30 6.64 -7.09
N GLY A 19 -7.04 7.37 -7.91
CA GLY A 19 -8.48 7.58 -7.74
C GLY A 19 -8.85 7.99 -6.30
N PRO A 20 -9.72 7.25 -5.61
CA PRO A 20 -10.14 7.59 -4.24
C PRO A 20 -8.99 7.50 -3.23
N PHE A 21 -7.98 6.67 -3.47
CA PHE A 21 -6.86 6.46 -2.53
C PHE A 21 -6.00 7.72 -2.35
N ARG A 22 -6.02 8.65 -3.33
CA ARG A 22 -5.39 9.97 -3.21
C ARG A 22 -5.98 10.79 -2.05
N PHE A 23 -7.26 10.62 -1.76
CA PHE A 23 -7.93 11.29 -0.65
C PHE A 23 -7.83 10.45 0.63
N LEU A 24 -8.03 9.14 0.52
CA LEU A 24 -7.97 8.24 1.67
C LEU A 24 -6.61 8.27 2.38
N ILE A 25 -5.51 8.39 1.64
CA ILE A 25 -4.17 8.49 2.27
C ILE A 25 -4.05 9.68 3.24
N LYS A 26 -4.74 10.80 2.98
CA LYS A 26 -4.71 11.98 3.85
C LYS A 26 -5.34 11.73 5.22
N PHE A 27 -6.36 10.87 5.27
CA PHE A 27 -7.04 10.50 6.51
C PHE A 27 -6.31 9.44 7.31
N THR A 28 -5.21 8.87 6.78
CA THR A 28 -4.37 7.94 7.55
C THR A 28 -3.60 8.64 8.66
N LEU A 29 -3.56 9.98 8.71
CA LEU A 29 -2.70 10.75 9.62
C LEU A 29 -1.19 10.46 9.48
N LEU A 30 -0.81 9.65 8.49
CA LEU A 30 0.57 9.30 8.14
C LEU A 30 1.08 10.09 6.92
N ASP A 31 0.23 10.92 6.32
CA ASP A 31 0.57 11.74 5.16
C ASP A 31 1.45 12.93 5.55
N CYS A 32 2.73 12.84 5.18
CA CYS A 32 3.74 13.88 5.40
C CYS A 32 3.95 14.81 4.18
N SER A 33 3.02 14.84 3.22
CA SER A 33 3.13 15.62 1.98
C SER A 33 2.86 17.13 2.11
N ALA A 34 2.68 17.63 3.34
CA ALA A 34 2.41 19.04 3.61
C ALA A 34 3.47 19.99 3.01
N LYS A 35 3.02 21.03 2.30
CA LYS A 35 3.90 22.02 1.64
C LYS A 35 4.50 23.04 2.61
N SER A 36 3.78 23.38 3.68
CA SER A 36 4.27 24.32 4.71
C SER A 36 5.29 23.63 5.63
N LYS A 37 6.42 24.30 5.91
CA LYS A 37 7.49 23.77 6.78
C LYS A 37 6.98 23.40 8.18
N CYS A 38 6.20 24.30 8.81
CA CYS A 38 5.66 24.08 10.15
C CYS A 38 4.66 22.91 10.16
N LEU A 39 3.73 22.89 9.20
CA LEU A 39 2.75 21.81 9.08
C LEU A 39 3.42 20.47 8.79
N LYS A 40 4.49 20.45 7.97
CA LYS A 40 5.26 19.24 7.67
C LYS A 40 5.92 18.65 8.92
N VAL A 41 6.52 19.48 9.76
CA VAL A 41 7.10 19.03 11.04
C VAL A 41 6.00 18.45 11.94
N PHE A 42 4.86 19.13 12.05
CA PHE A 42 3.72 18.65 12.81
C PHE A 42 3.20 17.29 12.30
N THR A 43 2.99 17.13 10.98
CA THR A 43 2.51 15.87 10.41
C THR A 43 3.51 14.73 10.62
N ILE A 44 4.82 15.02 10.56
CA ILE A 44 5.87 14.02 10.84
C ILE A 44 5.82 13.61 12.32
N LEU A 45 5.73 14.55 13.25
CA LEU A 45 5.61 14.24 14.68
C LEU A 45 4.35 13.43 14.98
N LEU A 46 3.21 13.82 14.42
CA LEU A 46 1.96 13.09 14.55
C LEU A 46 2.08 11.66 14.01
N SER A 47 2.69 11.50 12.84
CA SER A 47 2.92 10.18 12.23
C SER A 47 3.82 9.30 13.11
N MET A 48 4.87 9.88 13.69
CA MET A 48 5.77 9.17 14.62
C MET A 48 5.03 8.71 15.88
N VAL A 49 4.18 9.55 16.46
CA VAL A 49 3.35 9.18 17.61
C VAL A 49 2.42 8.02 17.25
N ILE A 50 1.76 8.09 16.10
CA ILE A 50 0.87 7.02 15.61
C ILE A 50 1.63 5.71 15.41
N ILE A 51 2.82 5.75 14.79
CA ILE A 51 3.65 4.57 14.59
C ILE A 51 4.04 3.95 15.95
N VAL A 52 4.44 4.77 16.93
CA VAL A 52 4.76 4.30 18.28
C VAL A 52 3.54 3.64 18.93
N LEU A 53 2.34 4.22 18.79
CA LEU A 53 1.11 3.63 19.31
C LEU A 53 0.77 2.29 18.64
N LEU A 54 1.01 2.15 17.34
CA LEU A 54 0.84 0.89 16.62
C LEU A 54 1.82 -0.19 17.12
N PHE A 55 3.08 0.15 17.35
CA PHE A 55 4.07 -0.77 17.91
C PHE A 55 3.75 -1.15 19.37
N ALA A 56 3.35 -0.18 20.20
CA ALA A 56 2.92 -0.44 21.57
C ALA A 56 1.74 -1.43 21.58
N ARG A 57 0.80 -1.27 20.64
CA ARG A 57 -0.32 -2.19 20.48
C ARG A 57 0.13 -3.60 20.06
N VAL A 58 1.08 -3.73 19.14
CA VAL A 58 1.65 -5.05 18.82
C VAL A 58 2.18 -5.72 20.09
N GLY A 59 2.91 -4.97 20.92
CA GLY A 59 3.39 -5.45 22.22
C GLY A 59 2.26 -5.95 23.09
N GLN A 60 1.20 -5.15 23.27
CA GLN A 60 0.02 -5.53 24.05
C GLN A 60 -0.69 -6.77 23.50
N LEU A 61 -0.79 -6.90 22.17
CA LEU A 61 -1.43 -8.05 21.55
C LEU A 61 -0.60 -9.32 21.72
N MET A 62 0.73 -9.21 21.60
CA MET A 62 1.65 -10.34 21.69
C MET A 62 2.07 -10.69 23.13
N GLU A 63 1.64 -9.91 24.12
CA GLU A 63 1.87 -10.19 25.54
C GLU A 63 1.00 -11.38 25.98
N THR A 64 1.52 -12.59 25.79
CA THR A 64 0.81 -13.82 26.14
C THR A 64 0.92 -14.11 27.63
N LYS A 65 -0.21 -14.13 28.34
CA LYS A 65 -0.37 -14.86 29.60
C LYS A 65 -0.60 -16.35 29.27
N GLY A 66 0.46 -17.14 29.06
CA GLY A 66 0.33 -18.58 28.81
C GLY A 66 1.61 -19.28 28.35
N ASN A 67 1.66 -20.60 28.49
CA ASN A 67 2.78 -21.42 27.99
C ASN A 67 2.84 -21.40 26.46
N SER A 68 4.05 -21.55 25.90
CA SER A 68 4.25 -21.75 24.46
C SER A 68 3.38 -22.89 23.94
N LEU A 69 2.81 -22.73 22.73
CA LEU A 69 1.89 -23.69 22.10
C LEU A 69 0.55 -23.90 22.85
N SER A 70 0.16 -22.98 23.75
CA SER A 70 -1.20 -22.96 24.28
C SER A 70 -2.18 -22.30 23.32
N PHE A 71 -3.49 -22.51 23.52
CA PHE A 71 -4.53 -21.82 22.78
C PHE A 71 -4.37 -20.29 22.86
N ALA A 72 -4.13 -19.75 24.06
CA ALA A 72 -3.93 -18.31 24.26
C ALA A 72 -2.68 -17.78 23.54
N TRP A 73 -1.61 -18.59 23.45
CA TRP A 73 -0.42 -18.25 22.69
C TRP A 73 -0.70 -18.17 21.18
N ALA A 74 -1.42 -19.16 20.63
CA ALA A 74 -1.77 -19.16 19.22
C ALA A 74 -2.78 -18.06 18.86
N GLU A 75 -3.75 -17.80 19.73
CA GLU A 75 -4.73 -16.71 19.58
C GLU A 75 -4.01 -15.35 19.53
N SER A 76 -3.13 -15.09 20.49
CA SER A 76 -2.29 -13.88 20.52
C SER A 76 -1.49 -13.70 19.23
N ASN A 77 -0.80 -14.75 18.75
CA ASN A 77 -0.02 -14.67 17.51
C ASN A 77 -0.90 -14.44 16.27
N PHE A 78 -2.06 -15.09 16.22
CA PHE A 78 -3.02 -14.93 15.13
C PHE A 78 -3.47 -13.47 14.95
N PHE A 79 -3.57 -12.69 16.05
CA PHE A 79 -3.88 -11.24 16.00
C PHE A 79 -2.65 -10.32 16.02
N GLY A 80 -1.57 -10.74 16.67
CA GLY A 80 -0.32 -9.99 16.78
C GLY A 80 0.39 -9.84 15.44
N PHE A 81 0.46 -10.92 14.64
CA PHE A 81 1.13 -10.86 13.35
C PHE A 81 0.43 -9.95 12.32
N PRO A 82 -0.91 -9.95 12.17
CA PRO A 82 -1.61 -8.94 11.35
C PRO A 82 -1.41 -7.51 11.86
N ALA A 83 -1.26 -7.31 13.18
CA ALA A 83 -0.92 -6.01 13.73
C ALA A 83 0.51 -5.56 13.37
N ILE A 84 1.48 -6.49 13.31
CA ILE A 84 2.82 -6.20 12.79
C ILE A 84 2.75 -5.85 11.29
N PHE A 85 1.99 -6.61 10.50
CA PHE A 85 1.74 -6.28 9.08
C PHE A 85 1.18 -4.86 8.92
N ALA A 86 0.29 -4.44 9.81
CA ALA A 86 -0.23 -3.08 9.83
C ALA A 86 0.84 -2.03 10.19
N CYS A 87 1.76 -2.35 11.11
CA CYS A 87 2.90 -1.48 11.42
C CYS A 87 3.83 -1.31 10.22
N VAL A 88 4.13 -2.41 9.51
CA VAL A 88 4.91 -2.35 8.25
C VAL A 88 4.18 -1.49 7.22
N SER A 89 2.86 -1.69 7.07
CA SER A 89 2.03 -0.87 6.18
C SER A 89 2.09 0.62 6.54
N ALA A 90 2.01 0.95 7.83
CA ALA A 90 2.12 2.32 8.31
C ALA A 90 3.49 2.95 8.02
N LEU A 91 4.57 2.20 8.26
CA LEU A 91 5.94 2.63 7.94
C LEU A 91 6.11 2.88 6.45
N CYS A 92 5.52 2.04 5.59
CA CYS A 92 5.54 2.21 4.15
C CYS A 92 4.78 3.47 3.72
N VAL A 93 3.54 3.67 4.19
CA VAL A 93 2.75 4.88 3.88
C VAL A 93 3.48 6.15 4.34
N PHE A 94 4.03 6.13 5.56
CA PHE A 94 4.84 7.23 6.09
C PHE A 94 6.08 7.49 5.22
N GLY A 95 6.84 6.44 4.88
CA GLY A 95 8.04 6.54 4.05
C GLY A 95 7.73 7.08 2.64
N TRP A 96 6.67 6.57 2.01
CA TRP A 96 6.26 6.98 0.67
C TRP A 96 5.81 8.45 0.62
N THR A 97 5.05 8.91 1.62
CA THR A 97 4.57 10.31 1.67
C THR A 97 5.69 11.27 2.06
N LYS A 98 6.52 10.92 3.07
CA LYS A 98 7.66 11.73 3.52
C LYS A 98 8.69 11.96 2.40
N ASN A 99 8.99 10.92 1.63
CA ASN A 99 9.99 10.97 0.56
C ASN A 99 9.44 11.47 -0.77
N GLY A 100 8.13 11.74 -0.85
CA GLY A 100 7.45 12.14 -2.08
C GLY A 100 7.55 11.07 -3.16
N PHE A 101 7.46 9.80 -2.80
CA PHE A 101 7.56 8.67 -3.74
C PHE A 101 6.48 8.73 -4.81
N ILE A 102 5.21 8.83 -4.40
CA ILE A 102 4.04 8.86 -5.28
C ILE A 102 4.16 9.94 -6.38
N PRO A 103 4.40 11.22 -6.07
CA PRO A 103 4.54 12.25 -7.10
C PRO A 103 5.75 12.02 -8.01
N LYS A 104 6.90 11.55 -7.48
CA LYS A 104 8.07 11.21 -8.31
C LYS A 104 7.75 10.07 -9.29
N PHE A 105 7.02 9.06 -8.82
CA PHE A 105 6.60 7.93 -9.65
C PHE A 105 5.64 8.40 -10.76
N ILE A 106 4.63 9.20 -10.43
CA ILE A 106 3.68 9.77 -11.41
C ILE A 106 4.41 10.58 -12.47
N GLN A 107 5.38 11.42 -12.08
CA GLN A 107 6.16 12.20 -13.03
C GLN A 107 6.97 11.30 -13.99
N LYS A 108 7.56 10.20 -13.50
CA LYS A 108 8.25 9.24 -14.37
C LYS A 108 7.28 8.49 -15.28
N LEU A 109 6.13 8.07 -14.76
CA LEU A 109 5.08 7.42 -15.54
C LEU A 109 4.61 8.34 -16.67
N ALA A 110 4.33 9.61 -16.39
CA ALA A 110 3.96 10.61 -17.38
C ALA A 110 4.99 10.73 -18.51
N ARG A 111 6.29 10.79 -18.15
CA ARG A 111 7.38 10.82 -19.14
C ARG A 111 7.42 9.57 -20.00
N VAL A 112 7.30 8.39 -19.41
CA VAL A 112 7.26 7.11 -20.16
C VAL A 112 6.07 7.09 -21.13
N ARG A 113 4.90 7.57 -20.70
CA ARG A 113 3.69 7.65 -21.52
C ARG A 113 3.82 8.61 -22.69
N MET A 114 4.49 9.76 -22.51
CA MET A 114 4.75 10.71 -23.59
C MET A 114 5.68 10.17 -24.68
N LEU A 115 6.46 9.11 -24.38
CA LEU A 115 7.37 8.46 -25.31
C LEU A 115 6.71 7.29 -26.07
N ARG A 116 5.41 7.04 -25.87
CA ARG A 116 4.67 6.03 -26.62
C ARG A 116 4.51 6.43 -28.08
N LEU A 117 4.42 5.44 -28.97
CA LEU A 117 4.11 5.67 -30.38
C LEU A 117 2.61 5.98 -30.53
N GLU A 118 1.78 5.26 -29.78
CA GLU A 118 0.33 5.45 -29.76
C GLU A 118 -0.17 5.65 -28.32
N SER A 119 -1.12 6.57 -28.13
CA SER A 119 -1.80 6.73 -26.84
C SER A 119 -2.86 5.64 -26.66
N ASN A 120 -2.95 5.05 -25.46
CA ASN A 120 -3.93 4.00 -25.15
C ASN A 120 -4.70 4.30 -23.87
N SER A 121 -5.82 5.02 -24.01
CA SER A 121 -6.68 5.43 -22.89
C SER A 121 -7.27 4.26 -22.10
N LYS A 122 -7.46 3.09 -22.73
CA LYS A 122 -7.96 1.89 -22.05
C LYS A 122 -6.92 1.32 -21.08
N LEU A 123 -5.65 1.35 -21.47
CA LEU A 123 -4.54 0.89 -20.63
C LEU A 123 -4.26 1.86 -19.47
N ASP A 124 -4.52 3.15 -19.70
CA ASP A 124 -4.32 4.21 -18.72
C ASP A 124 -5.42 4.24 -17.64
N SER A 125 -6.59 3.65 -17.90
CA SER A 125 -7.67 3.54 -16.92
C SER A 125 -7.40 2.50 -15.82
N TYR A 126 -7.34 2.94 -14.56
CA TYR A 126 -7.20 2.07 -13.37
C TYR A 126 -8.50 1.83 -12.60
N ARG A 127 -9.64 2.36 -13.09
CA ARG A 127 -10.92 2.36 -12.37
C ARG A 127 -11.35 0.98 -11.89
N LEU A 128 -11.24 -0.04 -12.75
CA LEU A 128 -11.58 -1.42 -12.39
C LEU A 128 -10.75 -1.90 -11.19
N MET A 129 -9.45 -1.64 -11.20
CA MET A 129 -8.53 -2.11 -10.16
C MET A 129 -8.71 -1.33 -8.85
N GLN A 130 -9.04 -0.04 -8.93
CA GLN A 130 -9.41 0.76 -7.77
C GLN A 130 -10.69 0.21 -7.11
N VAL A 131 -11.70 -0.15 -7.91
CA VAL A 131 -12.95 -0.74 -7.41
C VAL A 131 -12.69 -2.13 -6.83
N LEU A 132 -11.90 -2.97 -7.49
CA LEU A 132 -11.53 -4.29 -6.96
C LEU A 132 -10.78 -4.18 -5.64
N ALA A 133 -9.84 -3.25 -5.50
CA ALA A 133 -9.13 -3.01 -4.24
C ALA A 133 -10.09 -2.65 -3.09
N LEU A 134 -11.13 -1.84 -3.37
CA LEU A 134 -12.17 -1.54 -2.38
C LEU A 134 -13.04 -2.76 -2.07
N ILE A 135 -13.47 -3.52 -3.07
CA ILE A 135 -14.28 -4.74 -2.86
C ILE A 135 -13.51 -5.76 -2.03
N PHE A 136 -12.24 -6.02 -2.35
CA PHE A 136 -11.40 -6.95 -1.61
C PHE A 136 -11.04 -6.45 -0.20
N SER A 137 -11.15 -5.15 0.08
CA SER A 137 -11.00 -4.63 1.44
C SER A 137 -12.15 -5.03 2.37
N ILE A 138 -13.34 -5.37 1.83
CA ILE A 138 -14.52 -5.70 2.63
C ILE A 138 -14.37 -7.05 3.34
N PRO A 139 -14.00 -8.17 2.67
CA PRO A 139 -13.68 -9.41 3.36
C PRO A 139 -12.58 -9.24 4.41
N TRP A 140 -11.56 -8.43 4.11
CA TRP A 140 -10.48 -8.13 5.06
C TRP A 140 -11.00 -7.38 6.31
N LEU A 141 -11.91 -6.42 6.12
CA LEU A 141 -12.59 -5.73 7.23
C LEU A 141 -13.37 -6.72 8.10
N LEU A 142 -14.18 -7.57 7.47
CA LEU A 142 -15.00 -8.55 8.17
C LEU A 142 -14.14 -9.54 8.95
N ALA A 143 -13.06 -10.04 8.36
CA ALA A 143 -12.13 -10.94 9.03
C ALA A 143 -11.48 -10.26 10.25
N MET A 144 -10.97 -9.03 10.10
CA MET A 144 -10.32 -8.30 11.20
C MET A 144 -11.30 -7.92 12.30
N MET A 145 -12.52 -7.48 11.96
CA MET A 145 -13.50 -6.96 12.93
C MET A 145 -14.31 -8.05 13.62
N SER A 146 -14.63 -9.16 12.95
CA SER A 146 -15.52 -10.19 13.48
C SER A 146 -15.04 -10.74 14.83
N TRP A 147 -13.75 -11.06 14.95
CA TRP A 147 -13.19 -11.58 16.20
C TRP A 147 -13.19 -10.55 17.34
N ILE A 148 -12.82 -9.29 17.04
CA ILE A 148 -12.74 -8.25 18.05
C ILE A 148 -14.14 -7.82 18.53
N VAL A 149 -15.13 -7.81 17.64
CA VAL A 149 -16.53 -7.59 18.03
C VAL A 149 -17.05 -8.76 18.85
N TYR A 150 -16.72 -10.00 18.49
CA TYR A 150 -17.08 -11.17 19.28
C TYR A 150 -16.47 -11.14 20.69
N ASN A 151 -15.20 -10.80 20.83
CA ASN A 151 -14.56 -10.67 22.15
C ASN A 151 -15.14 -9.49 22.95
N PHE A 152 -15.47 -8.39 22.28
CA PHE A 152 -16.11 -7.23 22.89
C PHE A 152 -17.44 -7.60 23.56
N THR A 153 -18.30 -8.41 22.90
CA THR A 153 -19.59 -8.84 23.46
C THR A 153 -19.43 -9.79 24.64
N HIS A 154 -18.30 -10.49 24.74
CA HIS A 154 -17.98 -11.42 25.83
C HIS A 154 -17.14 -10.77 26.94
N ASN A 155 -17.02 -9.43 26.95
CA ASN A 155 -16.26 -8.65 27.93
C ASN A 155 -14.74 -8.91 27.97
N LYS A 156 -14.18 -9.50 26.92
CA LYS A 156 -12.78 -9.91 26.85
C LYS A 156 -12.02 -9.22 25.72
N ILE A 157 -10.69 -9.24 25.79
CA ILE A 157 -9.80 -8.86 24.66
C ILE A 157 -9.47 -10.09 23.80
N TYR A 158 -9.24 -11.23 24.46
CA TYR A 158 -9.01 -12.55 23.87
C TYR A 158 -10.01 -13.53 24.44
N TYR A 159 -10.48 -14.50 23.65
CA TYR A 159 -11.42 -15.50 24.13
C TYR A 159 -10.84 -16.28 25.32
N GLY A 160 -9.55 -16.63 25.25
CA GLY A 160 -8.80 -17.26 26.34
C GLY A 160 -8.36 -16.33 27.47
N GLY A 161 -8.69 -15.03 27.42
CA GLY A 161 -8.24 -14.01 28.37
C GLY A 161 -9.21 -13.71 29.51
N GLU A 162 -8.73 -12.88 30.44
CA GLU A 162 -9.51 -12.34 31.57
C GLU A 162 -10.43 -11.20 31.13
N ASP A 163 -11.50 -10.98 31.91
CA ASP A 163 -12.42 -9.87 31.71
C ASP A 163 -11.69 -8.53 31.82
N THR A 164 -12.04 -7.61 30.91
CA THR A 164 -11.33 -6.34 30.77
C THR A 164 -12.28 -5.16 30.74
N ASN A 165 -11.81 -4.01 31.22
CA ASN A 165 -12.59 -2.78 31.30
C ASN A 165 -13.05 -2.32 29.90
N ILE A 166 -14.30 -1.85 29.80
CA ILE A 166 -14.94 -1.39 28.57
C ILE A 166 -14.10 -0.36 27.79
N PHE A 167 -13.38 0.52 28.49
CA PHE A 167 -12.52 1.52 27.85
C PHE A 167 -11.44 0.89 26.96
N PHE A 168 -10.74 -0.13 27.44
CA PHE A 168 -9.72 -0.84 26.66
C PHE A 168 -10.32 -1.59 25.48
N ARG A 169 -11.51 -2.17 25.65
CA ARG A 169 -12.20 -2.90 24.58
C ARG A 169 -12.64 -1.97 23.45
N VAL A 170 -13.15 -0.77 23.78
CA VAL A 170 -13.50 0.25 22.77
C VAL A 170 -12.27 0.71 22.00
N ILE A 171 -11.16 0.98 22.70
CA ILE A 171 -9.90 1.36 22.06
C ILE A 171 -9.44 0.25 21.11
N LEU A 172 -9.55 -1.03 21.49
CA LEU A 172 -9.18 -2.16 20.65
C LEU A 172 -9.99 -2.21 19.35
N VAL A 173 -11.30 -2.00 19.42
CA VAL A 173 -12.20 -1.96 18.26
C VAL A 173 -11.81 -0.83 17.31
N VAL A 174 -11.68 0.40 17.82
CA VAL A 174 -11.35 1.60 17.03
C VAL A 174 -9.98 1.45 16.37
N SER A 175 -8.99 1.03 17.15
CA SER A 175 -7.65 0.85 16.63
C SER A 175 -7.60 -0.27 15.59
N ASN A 176 -8.44 -1.31 15.68
CA ASN A 176 -8.45 -2.41 14.71
C ASN A 176 -9.03 -1.98 13.37
N PHE A 177 -10.10 -1.18 13.41
CA PHE A 177 -10.61 -0.51 12.22
C PHE A 177 -9.54 0.38 11.57
N TYR A 178 -8.76 1.10 12.38
CA TYR A 178 -7.66 1.91 11.89
C TYR A 178 -6.53 1.10 11.25
N ILE A 179 -6.19 -0.07 11.81
CA ILE A 179 -5.24 -1.04 11.21
C ILE A 179 -5.73 -1.53 9.84
N TRP A 180 -7.00 -1.93 9.76
CA TRP A 180 -7.62 -2.31 8.49
C TRP A 180 -7.52 -1.19 7.46
N TYR A 181 -7.78 0.06 7.88
CA TYR A 181 -7.76 1.22 7.02
C TYR A 181 -6.36 1.47 6.42
N ILE A 182 -5.32 1.52 7.26
CA ILE A 182 -3.94 1.74 6.82
C ILE A 182 -3.48 0.61 5.89
N SER A 183 -3.72 -0.65 6.28
CA SER A 183 -3.28 -1.80 5.49
C SER A 183 -3.94 -1.84 4.11
N THR A 184 -5.24 -1.52 4.05
CA THR A 184 -5.99 -1.41 2.78
C THR A 184 -5.40 -0.35 1.85
N ILE A 185 -5.12 0.85 2.38
CA ILE A 185 -4.55 1.94 1.58
C ILE A 185 -3.14 1.59 1.11
N CYS A 186 -2.32 1.04 2.00
CA CYS A 186 -0.96 0.65 1.66
C CYS A 186 -0.94 -0.40 0.54
N LEU A 187 -1.78 -1.43 0.67
CA LEU A 187 -1.89 -2.51 -0.32
C LEU A 187 -2.43 -1.98 -1.66
N ALA A 188 -3.44 -1.12 -1.64
CA ALA A 188 -3.98 -0.51 -2.85
C ALA A 188 -2.93 0.30 -3.61
N ILE A 189 -2.15 1.15 -2.91
CA ILE A 189 -1.05 1.92 -3.52
C ILE A 189 0.01 0.99 -4.11
N TYR A 190 0.41 -0.04 -3.35
CA TYR A 190 1.39 -1.03 -3.80
C TYR A 190 0.93 -1.69 -5.12
N VAL A 191 -0.29 -2.22 -5.15
CA VAL A 191 -0.84 -2.91 -6.33
C VAL A 191 -0.97 -1.97 -7.52
N LEU A 192 -1.47 -0.75 -7.32
CA LEU A 192 -1.65 0.22 -8.40
C LEU A 192 -0.32 0.62 -9.05
N VAL A 193 0.72 0.84 -8.23
CA VAL A 193 2.06 1.19 -8.75
C VAL A 193 2.67 0.02 -9.52
N ILE A 194 2.63 -1.20 -8.97
CA ILE A 194 3.16 -2.38 -9.67
C ILE A 194 2.40 -2.62 -10.97
N LEU A 195 1.07 -2.53 -10.93
CA LEU A 195 0.24 -2.67 -12.12
C LEU A 195 0.57 -1.62 -13.19
N ALA A 196 0.81 -0.37 -12.80
CA ALA A 196 1.22 0.67 -13.75
C ALA A 196 2.54 0.31 -14.43
N VAL A 197 3.54 -0.13 -13.66
CA VAL A 197 4.83 -0.59 -14.20
C VAL A 197 4.64 -1.76 -15.16
N THR A 198 3.92 -2.81 -14.74
CA THR A 198 3.67 -4.00 -15.56
C THR A 198 2.97 -3.65 -16.87
N ARG A 199 1.92 -2.81 -16.82
CA ARG A 199 1.21 -2.38 -18.02
C ARG A 199 2.10 -1.61 -18.99
N GLU A 200 2.98 -0.72 -18.52
CA GLU A 200 3.90 0.00 -19.41
C GLU A 200 4.92 -0.95 -20.06
N VAL A 201 5.44 -1.91 -19.30
CA VAL A 201 6.39 -2.92 -19.82
C VAL A 201 5.72 -3.78 -20.88
N ASP A 202 4.52 -4.30 -20.61
CA ASP A 202 3.77 -5.12 -21.55
C ASP A 202 3.43 -4.34 -22.82
N TYR A 203 3.02 -3.08 -22.68
CA TYR A 203 2.70 -2.22 -23.83
C TYR A 203 3.93 -1.90 -24.67
N PHE A 204 5.05 -1.57 -24.02
CA PHE A 204 6.33 -1.37 -24.70
C PHE A 204 6.75 -2.61 -25.49
N ASN A 205 6.63 -3.80 -24.90
CA ASN A 205 6.95 -5.06 -25.57
C ASN A 205 6.07 -5.32 -26.80
N GLN A 206 4.77 -4.98 -26.71
CA GLN A 206 3.84 -5.09 -27.84
C GLN A 206 4.21 -4.12 -28.97
N GLU A 207 4.50 -2.85 -28.65
CA GLU A 207 4.92 -1.85 -29.64
C GLU A 207 6.26 -2.22 -30.30
N LEU A 208 7.23 -2.69 -29.51
CA LEU A 208 8.53 -3.14 -30.01
C LEU A 208 8.37 -4.33 -30.98
N LYS A 209 7.48 -5.28 -30.65
CA LYS A 209 7.19 -6.42 -31.52
C LYS A 209 6.57 -5.97 -32.85
N ARG A 210 5.58 -5.07 -32.82
CA ARG A 210 4.98 -4.50 -34.03
C ARG A 210 6.00 -3.73 -34.87
N ALA A 211 6.79 -2.86 -34.25
CA ALA A 211 7.83 -2.10 -34.94
C ALA A 211 8.90 -3.00 -35.59
N LYS A 212 9.19 -4.16 -34.98
CA LYS A 212 10.07 -5.18 -35.58
C LYS A 212 9.43 -5.82 -36.80
N GLU A 213 8.16 -6.21 -36.72
CA GLU A 213 7.39 -6.81 -37.83
C GLU A 213 7.29 -5.85 -39.02
N ASP A 214 7.04 -4.56 -38.75
CA ASP A 214 6.95 -3.48 -39.75
C ASP A 214 8.32 -2.99 -40.26
N ARG A 215 9.42 -3.60 -39.80
CA ARG A 215 10.82 -3.24 -40.14
C ARG A 215 11.21 -1.78 -39.83
N LEU A 216 10.44 -1.09 -38.98
CA LEU A 216 10.69 0.30 -38.55
C LEU A 216 12.00 0.43 -37.76
N LEU A 217 12.40 -0.65 -37.06
CA LEU A 217 13.63 -0.70 -36.26
C LEU A 217 14.93 -0.60 -37.07
N LYS A 218 14.87 -0.72 -38.42
CA LYS A 218 16.04 -0.48 -39.28
C LYS A 218 16.44 0.99 -39.32
N ASN A 219 15.53 1.90 -38.96
CA ASN A 219 15.82 3.31 -38.83
C ASN A 219 16.48 3.58 -37.47
N ILE A 220 17.72 4.09 -37.50
CA ILE A 220 18.50 4.42 -36.30
C ILE A 220 17.73 5.35 -35.35
N GLY A 221 17.02 6.35 -35.88
CA GLY A 221 16.25 7.28 -35.06
C GLY A 221 15.00 6.65 -34.42
N ALA A 222 14.45 5.59 -35.01
CA ALA A 222 13.37 4.83 -34.37
C ALA A 222 13.93 3.92 -33.25
N LEU A 223 15.07 3.28 -33.51
CA LEU A 223 15.76 2.44 -32.53
C LEU A 223 16.20 3.23 -31.29
N GLU A 224 16.77 4.42 -31.48
CA GLU A 224 17.18 5.32 -30.39
C GLU A 224 16.01 5.75 -29.51
N LYS A 225 14.83 6.00 -30.08
CA LYS A 225 13.61 6.31 -29.31
C LYS A 225 13.16 5.13 -28.44
N PHE A 226 13.22 3.90 -28.98
CA PHE A 226 12.90 2.70 -28.21
C PHE A 226 13.91 2.47 -27.08
N ASP A 227 15.20 2.64 -27.35
CA ASP A 227 16.26 2.51 -26.33
C ASP A 227 16.10 3.54 -25.21
N PHE A 228 15.87 4.81 -25.57
CA PHE A 228 15.62 5.87 -24.60
C PHE A 228 14.41 5.57 -23.71
N ARG A 229 13.30 5.12 -24.29
CA ARG A 229 12.11 4.75 -23.51
C ARG A 229 12.34 3.53 -22.64
N GLN A 230 13.08 2.52 -23.13
CA GLN A 230 13.45 1.36 -22.33
C GLN A 230 14.25 1.79 -21.08
N ASN A 231 15.20 2.71 -21.23
CA ASN A 231 15.94 3.25 -20.10
C ASN A 231 15.01 3.99 -19.10
N GLN A 232 14.05 4.79 -19.58
CA GLN A 232 13.06 5.44 -18.71
C GLN A 232 12.16 4.44 -17.96
N ILE A 233 11.77 3.33 -18.61
CA ILE A 233 11.02 2.23 -17.98
C ILE A 233 11.87 1.55 -16.90
N LEU A 234 13.14 1.25 -17.19
CA LEU A 234 14.07 0.65 -16.23
C LEU A 234 14.24 1.53 -15.00
N GLU A 235 14.45 2.83 -15.21
CA GLU A 235 14.53 3.82 -14.15
C GLU A 235 13.25 3.92 -13.30
N MET A 236 12.08 3.76 -13.91
CA MET A 236 10.79 3.72 -13.22
C MET A 236 10.65 2.43 -12.38
N ILE A 237 11.06 1.28 -12.92
CA ILE A 237 11.11 0.00 -12.20
C ILE A 237 12.02 0.10 -10.98
N LEU A 238 13.23 0.65 -11.14
CA LEU A 238 14.18 0.81 -10.04
C LEU A 238 13.63 1.73 -8.94
N LEU A 239 12.94 2.82 -9.31
CA LEU A 239 12.29 3.71 -8.35
C LEU A 239 11.18 2.99 -7.57
N ALA A 240 10.33 2.23 -8.27
CA ALA A 240 9.25 1.46 -7.66
C ALA A 240 9.81 0.38 -6.73
N ASN A 241 10.74 -0.45 -7.20
CA ASN A 241 11.35 -1.51 -6.40
C ASN A 241 12.10 -0.97 -5.18
N GLY A 242 12.85 0.13 -5.33
CA GLY A 242 13.55 0.75 -4.22
C GLY A 242 12.62 1.20 -3.09
N SER A 243 11.39 1.61 -3.42
CA SER A 243 10.41 2.10 -2.44
C SER A 243 9.44 1.02 -1.95
N LEU A 244 9.14 0.01 -2.77
CA LEU A 244 8.13 -1.02 -2.51
C LEU A 244 8.71 -2.35 -2.00
N SER A 245 10.01 -2.61 -2.21
CA SER A 245 10.66 -3.87 -1.86
C SER A 245 10.45 -4.26 -0.39
N SER A 246 10.65 -3.33 0.54
CA SER A 246 10.47 -3.59 1.97
C SER A 246 9.05 -4.08 2.31
N PHE A 247 8.03 -3.49 1.67
CA PHE A 247 6.65 -3.95 1.85
C PHE A 247 6.48 -5.38 1.31
N SER A 248 6.94 -5.64 0.09
CA SER A 248 6.81 -6.97 -0.54
C SER A 248 7.56 -8.08 0.18
N THR A 249 8.65 -7.76 0.89
CA THR A 249 9.44 -8.76 1.62
C THR A 249 8.83 -9.08 2.98
N PHE A 250 8.48 -8.06 3.78
CA PHE A 250 8.08 -8.28 5.17
C PHE A 250 6.58 -8.52 5.34
N ALA A 251 5.74 -7.85 4.55
CA ALA A 251 4.30 -7.91 4.73
C ALA A 251 3.71 -9.32 4.56
N PRO A 252 4.09 -10.12 3.54
CA PRO A 252 3.55 -11.47 3.37
C PRO A 252 3.97 -12.44 4.47
N LEU A 253 5.19 -12.28 5.02
CA LEU A 253 5.70 -13.14 6.09
C LEU A 253 4.81 -13.07 7.34
N PHE A 254 4.44 -11.88 7.76
CA PHE A 254 3.59 -11.70 8.94
C PHE A 254 2.18 -12.26 8.72
N LEU A 255 1.58 -12.02 7.55
CA LEU A 255 0.28 -12.62 7.23
C LEU A 255 0.35 -14.15 7.16
N PHE A 256 1.44 -14.71 6.63
CA PHE A 256 1.66 -16.16 6.62
C PHE A 256 1.74 -16.74 8.03
N TYR A 257 2.51 -16.12 8.93
CA TYR A 257 2.58 -16.56 10.33
C TYR A 257 1.24 -16.43 11.05
N ALA A 258 0.45 -15.38 10.76
CA ALA A 258 -0.91 -15.27 11.25
C ALA A 258 -1.73 -16.50 10.82
N LEU A 259 -1.81 -16.76 9.51
CA LEU A 259 -2.57 -17.88 8.97
C LEU A 259 -2.14 -19.23 9.54
N ALA A 260 -0.82 -19.46 9.71
CA ALA A 260 -0.32 -20.68 10.33
C ALA A 260 -0.84 -20.88 11.77
N ASN A 261 -0.89 -19.81 12.57
CA ASN A 261 -1.50 -19.85 13.91
C ASN A 261 -3.02 -20.02 13.84
N GLY A 262 -3.67 -19.46 12.82
CA GLY A 262 -5.10 -19.65 12.57
C GLY A 262 -5.46 -21.11 12.30
N VAL A 263 -4.68 -21.80 11.46
CA VAL A 263 -4.86 -23.24 11.20
C VAL A 263 -4.67 -24.04 12.49
N TYR A 264 -3.65 -23.70 13.29
CA TYR A 264 -3.39 -24.35 14.57
C TYR A 264 -4.56 -24.19 15.56
N LEU A 265 -5.22 -23.03 15.60
CA LEU A 265 -6.41 -22.81 16.45
C LEU A 265 -7.63 -23.64 16.02
N THR A 266 -7.68 -24.07 14.77
CA THR A 266 -8.79 -24.85 14.20
C THR A 266 -8.51 -26.36 14.10
N SER A 267 -7.29 -26.79 14.44
CA SER A 267 -6.84 -28.20 14.41
C SER A 267 -6.96 -28.84 15.79
#